data_AF-A0A9D8J572-F1
#
_entry.id   AF-A0A9D8J572-F1
#
_cell.length_a   1.000
_cell.length_b   1.000
_cell.length_c   1.000
_cell.angle_alpha   90.00
_cell.angle_beta   90.00
_cell.angle_gamma   90.00
#
_symmetry.space_group_name_H-M   'P 1'
#
loop_
_entity.id
_entity.type
_entity.pdbx_description
1 polymer ?
#
loop_
_entity_poly.entity_id
_entity_poly.type
_entity_poly.pdbx_seq_one_letter_code
_entity_poly.pdbx_strand_id
1 'polypeptide(L)'
;ALIAMMLLLLGPLGVLPRSLIVASGGVSLLFAQIPTSLIALMMVFLGYFLALSKNMVRLIGQYFTPLILLGILGIVLGALFLPLQINHAQQGSFWDALKTGYQTMDLIAALVFARALSSAFLKQFPKSARVEMMRAIVFGFFCLLCVYAFMVLVSSHLSDQLQFVAPEKRIVFIADLVMGDYARIISCFVIAAACMTTFAVLLREFIQFFAPFFPNWSLSQLAFVVCVLSYMGSFIGFDQLASAIGLILQLAYPALIVFILLKFLRLKQHWIYAWVFYGCIFFNVGLELVKLN
;
A
#
# COMPACT_ATOMS: atom_id res chain seq x y z
N ALA A 1 19.50 2.42 -9.48
CA ALA A 1 19.57 3.08 -8.16
C ALA A 1 18.18 3.43 -7.62
N LEU A 2 17.46 4.39 -8.19
CA LEU A 2 16.16 4.86 -7.68
C LEU A 2 15.11 3.75 -7.45
N ILE A 3 14.86 2.90 -8.45
CA ILE A 3 13.90 1.78 -8.33
C ILE A 3 14.31 0.79 -7.25
N ALA A 4 15.62 0.54 -7.07
CA ALA A 4 16.12 -0.35 -6.04
C ALA A 4 15.88 0.22 -4.63
N MET A 5 16.08 1.53 -4.45
CA MET A 5 15.77 2.22 -3.19
C MET A 5 14.27 2.18 -2.88
N MET A 6 13.41 2.43 -3.89
CA MET A 6 11.96 2.31 -3.76
C MET A 6 11.52 0.89 -3.38
N LEU A 7 12.11 -0.12 -4.01
CA LEU A 7 11.84 -1.53 -3.69
C LEU A 7 12.34 -1.90 -2.29
N LEU A 8 13.43 -1.30 -1.80
CA LEU A 8 13.88 -1.51 -0.43
C LEU A 8 12.86 -0.96 0.58
N LEU A 9 12.31 0.23 0.31
CA LEU A 9 11.25 0.86 1.11
C LEU A 9 9.92 0.09 1.04
N LEU A 10 9.54 -0.41 -0.14
CA LEU A 10 8.34 -1.24 -0.31
C LEU A 10 8.53 -2.66 0.26
N GLY A 11 9.76 -3.16 0.26
CA GLY A 11 10.12 -4.51 0.68
C GLY A 11 10.27 -4.61 2.20
N PRO A 12 11.38 -5.20 2.69
CA PRO A 12 11.53 -5.58 4.10
C PRO A 12 11.63 -4.39 5.06
N LEU A 13 11.94 -3.19 4.59
CA LEU A 13 12.11 -2.01 5.44
C LEU A 13 10.83 -1.20 5.66
N GLY A 14 9.72 -1.54 4.97
CA GLY A 14 8.52 -0.72 5.06
C GLY A 14 7.21 -1.43 4.83
N VAL A 15 6.76 -1.57 3.58
CA VAL A 15 5.38 -2.03 3.35
C VAL A 15 5.17 -3.49 3.75
N LEU A 16 6.16 -4.37 3.56
CA LEU A 16 6.04 -5.78 3.99
C LEU A 16 5.84 -5.94 5.51
N PRO A 17 6.68 -5.40 6.41
CA PRO A 17 6.40 -5.49 7.84
C PRO A 17 5.11 -4.77 8.23
N ARG A 18 4.77 -3.64 7.58
CA ARG A 18 3.54 -2.90 7.87
C ARG A 18 2.28 -3.70 7.54
N SER A 19 2.24 -4.41 6.43
CA SER A 19 1.07 -5.22 6.07
C SER A 19 0.84 -6.38 7.05
N LEU A 20 1.91 -6.92 7.64
CA LEU A 20 1.83 -7.93 8.71
C LEU A 20 1.27 -7.34 10.02
N ILE A 21 1.71 -6.13 10.39
CA ILE A 21 1.19 -5.42 11.57
C ILE A 21 -0.31 -5.12 11.40
N VAL A 22 -0.73 -4.66 10.23
CA VAL A 22 -2.15 -4.38 9.94
C VAL A 22 -2.99 -5.65 9.93
N ALA A 23 -2.51 -6.72 9.29
CA ALA A 23 -3.22 -8.01 9.27
C ALA A 23 -3.39 -8.59 10.68
N SER A 24 -2.31 -8.62 11.47
CA SER A 24 -2.34 -9.14 12.83
C SER A 24 -3.16 -8.26 13.78
N GLY A 25 -3.09 -6.93 13.63
CA GLY A 25 -3.91 -5.97 14.36
C GLY A 25 -5.41 -6.16 14.10
N GLY A 26 -5.81 -6.34 12.83
CA GLY A 26 -7.19 -6.61 12.46
C GLY A 26 -7.71 -7.93 13.04
N VAL A 27 -6.96 -9.03 12.86
CA VAL A 27 -7.36 -10.36 13.35
C VAL A 27 -7.38 -10.44 14.88
N SER A 28 -6.51 -9.70 15.58
CA SER A 28 -6.48 -9.65 17.04
C SER A 28 -7.77 -9.13 17.67
N LEU A 29 -8.55 -8.33 16.93
CA LEU A 29 -9.86 -7.87 17.39
C LEU A 29 -10.87 -9.01 17.46
N LEU A 30 -10.69 -10.09 16.70
CA LEU A 30 -11.59 -11.24 16.67
C LEU A 30 -11.10 -12.34 17.62
N PHE A 31 -9.78 -12.54 17.65
CA PHE A 31 -9.12 -13.56 18.48
C PHE A 31 -8.12 -12.91 19.44
N ALA A 32 -8.61 -12.25 20.49
CA ALA A 32 -7.77 -11.58 21.48
C ALA A 32 -6.83 -12.55 22.24
N GLN A 33 -7.12 -13.85 22.23
CA GLN A 33 -6.31 -14.87 22.90
C GLN A 33 -5.07 -15.30 22.10
N ILE A 34 -5.01 -15.02 20.80
CA ILE A 34 -3.89 -15.44 19.94
C ILE A 34 -2.85 -14.31 19.91
N PRO A 35 -1.57 -14.59 20.19
CA PRO A 35 -0.53 -13.57 20.12
C PRO A 35 -0.39 -13.05 18.68
N THR A 36 -0.27 -11.72 18.53
CA THR A 36 -0.14 -11.04 17.23
C THR A 36 1.05 -11.53 16.41
N SER A 37 2.13 -11.95 17.09
CA SER A 37 3.32 -12.55 16.47
C SER A 37 3.00 -13.86 15.74
N LEU A 38 2.14 -14.71 16.32
CA LEU A 38 1.76 -15.99 15.69
C LEU A 38 0.88 -15.75 14.46
N ILE A 39 -0.02 -14.77 14.53
CA ILE A 39 -0.83 -14.36 13.37
C ILE A 39 0.08 -13.81 12.26
N ALA A 40 1.04 -12.93 12.61
CA ALA A 40 2.01 -12.39 11.67
C ALA A 40 2.84 -13.51 11.01
N LEU A 41 3.30 -14.49 11.79
CA LEU A 41 4.03 -15.66 11.28
C LEU A 41 3.19 -16.44 10.25
N MET A 42 1.91 -16.69 10.59
CA MET A 42 0.99 -17.40 9.69
C MET A 42 0.76 -16.63 8.39
N MET A 43 0.63 -15.30 8.46
CA MET A 43 0.50 -14.43 7.29
C MET A 43 1.76 -14.41 6.43
N VAL A 44 2.95 -14.37 7.04
CA VAL A 44 4.23 -14.47 6.31
C VAL A 44 4.34 -15.80 5.58
N PHE A 45 4.01 -16.91 6.26
CA PHE A 45 4.05 -18.23 5.66
C PHE A 45 3.10 -18.33 4.46
N LEU A 46 1.85 -17.92 4.64
CA LEU A 46 0.84 -17.98 3.58
C LEU A 46 1.19 -17.03 2.41
N GLY A 47 1.70 -15.83 2.72
CA GLY A 47 2.19 -14.87 1.74
C GLY A 47 3.41 -15.38 0.95
N TYR A 48 4.34 -16.08 1.60
CA TYR A 48 5.50 -16.71 0.97
C TYR A 48 5.08 -17.78 -0.05
N PHE A 49 4.18 -18.68 0.33
CA PHE A 49 3.66 -19.71 -0.59
C PHE A 49 2.90 -19.09 -1.76
N LEU A 50 2.09 -18.06 -1.50
CA LEU A 50 1.37 -17.35 -2.57
C LEU A 50 2.34 -16.64 -3.52
N ALA A 51 3.40 -16.00 -3.02
CA ALA A 51 4.39 -15.31 -3.83
C ALA A 51 5.17 -16.24 -4.77
N LEU A 52 5.48 -17.46 -4.30
CA LEU A 52 6.17 -18.48 -5.11
C LEU A 52 5.23 -19.25 -6.04
N SER A 53 3.91 -19.13 -5.85
CA SER A 53 2.93 -19.78 -6.72
C SER A 53 3.03 -19.27 -8.15
N LYS A 54 3.12 -20.19 -9.11
CA LYS A 54 3.09 -19.88 -10.55
C LYS A 54 1.79 -19.16 -10.94
N ASN A 55 0.68 -19.49 -10.27
CA ASN A 55 -0.65 -18.96 -10.54
C ASN A 55 -1.02 -17.75 -9.68
N MET A 56 -0.07 -17.12 -8.99
CA MET A 56 -0.32 -15.99 -8.08
C MET A 56 -1.25 -14.93 -8.70
N VAL A 57 -0.96 -14.45 -9.91
CA VAL A 57 -1.75 -13.39 -10.57
C VAL A 57 -3.20 -13.84 -10.79
N ARG A 58 -3.41 -15.10 -11.20
CA ARG A 58 -4.74 -15.66 -11.40
C ARG A 58 -5.47 -15.85 -10.07
N LEU A 59 -4.81 -16.38 -9.04
CA LEU A 59 -5.40 -16.56 -7.72
C LEU A 59 -5.84 -15.23 -7.12
N ILE A 60 -4.97 -14.23 -7.15
CA ILE A 60 -5.25 -12.89 -6.64
C ILE A 60 -6.40 -12.25 -7.44
N GLY A 61 -6.26 -12.18 -8.76
CA GLY A 61 -7.24 -11.48 -9.60
C GLY A 61 -8.61 -12.17 -9.69
N GLN A 62 -8.67 -13.49 -9.65
CA GLN A 62 -9.93 -14.24 -9.82
C GLN A 62 -10.69 -14.45 -8.50
N TYR A 63 -9.98 -14.58 -7.37
CA TYR A 63 -10.62 -14.93 -6.09
C TYR A 63 -10.47 -13.82 -5.05
N PHE A 64 -9.26 -13.33 -4.80
CA PHE A 64 -9.03 -12.38 -3.71
C PHE A 64 -9.51 -10.96 -4.03
N THR A 65 -9.20 -10.43 -5.22
CA THR A 65 -9.63 -9.08 -5.62
C THR A 65 -11.16 -8.91 -5.59
N PRO A 66 -11.99 -9.79 -6.17
CA PRO A 66 -13.44 -9.62 -6.10
C PRO A 66 -13.97 -9.76 -4.67
N LEU A 67 -13.38 -10.65 -3.85
CA LEU A 67 -13.75 -10.80 -2.45
C LEU A 67 -13.46 -9.53 -1.64
N ILE A 68 -12.29 -8.91 -1.85
CA ILE A 68 -11.93 -7.64 -1.19
C ILE A 68 -12.86 -6.52 -1.65
N LEU A 69 -13.15 -6.43 -2.95
CA LEU A 69 -14.02 -5.40 -3.50
C LEU A 69 -15.46 -5.53 -2.97
N LEU A 70 -16.00 -6.75 -2.89
CA LEU A 70 -17.31 -7.03 -2.31
C LEU A 70 -17.35 -6.69 -0.83
N GLY A 71 -16.30 -7.03 -0.07
CA GLY A 71 -16.20 -6.68 1.34
C GLY A 71 -16.25 -5.16 1.57
N ILE A 72 -15.46 -4.41 0.79
CA ILE A 72 -15.45 -2.94 0.85
C ILE A 72 -16.81 -2.38 0.43
N LEU A 73 -17.41 -2.88 -0.65
CA LEU A 73 -18.75 -2.46 -1.09
C LEU A 73 -19.80 -2.70 0.00
N GLY A 74 -19.71 -3.82 0.72
CA GLY A 74 -20.56 -4.10 1.88
C GLY A 74 -20.45 -3.00 2.94
N ILE A 75 -19.23 -2.67 3.38
CA ILE A 75 -18.98 -1.61 4.37
C ILE A 75 -19.54 -0.26 3.87
N VAL A 76 -19.33 0.06 2.59
CA VAL A 76 -19.82 1.31 1.99
C VAL A 76 -21.35 1.38 2.00
N LEU A 77 -22.03 0.30 1.57
CA LEU A 77 -23.49 0.24 1.57
C LEU A 77 -24.05 0.32 2.99
N GLY A 78 -23.42 -0.36 3.96
CA GLY A 78 -23.78 -0.26 5.36
C GLY A 78 -23.70 1.18 5.88
N ALA A 79 -22.65 1.91 5.49
CA ALA A 79 -22.41 3.26 5.98
C ALA A 79 -23.41 4.28 5.45
N LEU A 80 -24.04 4.02 4.29
CA LEU A 80 -25.09 4.88 3.75
C LEU A 80 -26.38 4.86 4.58
N PHE A 81 -26.57 3.84 5.42
CA PHE A 81 -27.72 3.76 6.32
C PHE A 81 -27.49 4.49 7.65
N LEU A 82 -26.27 4.94 7.94
CA LEU A 82 -26.01 5.79 9.10
C LEU A 82 -26.40 7.25 8.81
N PRO A 83 -26.92 7.99 9.80
CA PRO A 83 -27.23 9.41 9.63
C PRO A 83 -25.96 10.19 9.32
N LEU A 84 -25.85 10.69 8.09
CA LEU A 84 -24.68 11.42 7.59
C LEU A 84 -24.60 12.81 8.24
N GLN A 85 -23.71 12.99 9.22
CA GLN A 85 -23.34 14.31 9.73
C GLN A 85 -22.07 14.81 9.05
N ILE A 86 -22.19 15.81 8.18
CA ILE A 86 -21.02 16.39 7.50
C ILE A 86 -20.29 17.31 8.49
N ASN A 87 -19.21 16.81 9.09
CA ASN A 87 -18.33 17.65 9.90
C ASN A 87 -17.52 18.60 9.00
N HIS A 88 -17.48 19.88 9.35
CA HIS A 88 -16.72 20.87 8.61
C HIS A 88 -15.21 20.60 8.72
N ALA A 89 -14.51 20.62 7.58
CA ALA A 89 -13.07 20.45 7.54
C ALA A 89 -12.38 21.60 8.28
N GLN A 90 -11.49 21.26 9.22
CA GLN A 90 -10.65 22.24 9.91
C GLN A 90 -9.63 22.86 8.94
N GLN A 91 -9.26 24.11 9.17
CA GLN A 91 -8.21 24.78 8.40
C GLN A 91 -6.90 23.99 8.49
N GLY A 92 -6.23 23.75 7.36
CA GLY A 92 -4.98 22.96 7.32
C GLY A 92 -5.16 21.46 7.09
N SER A 93 -6.37 20.92 7.27
CA SER A 93 -6.67 19.48 7.09
C SER A 93 -6.25 18.90 5.73
N PHE A 94 -6.28 19.72 4.67
CA PHE A 94 -5.81 19.30 3.35
C PHE A 94 -4.32 18.97 3.33
N TRP A 95 -3.47 19.81 3.94
CA TRP A 95 -2.02 19.60 3.93
C TRP A 95 -1.62 18.39 4.79
N ASP A 96 -2.31 18.20 5.92
CA ASP A 96 -2.07 17.05 6.78
C ASP A 96 -2.58 15.76 6.15
N ALA A 97 -3.74 15.80 5.47
CA ALA A 97 -4.23 14.68 4.68
C ALA A 97 -3.25 14.33 3.53
N LEU A 98 -2.66 15.33 2.88
CA LEU A 98 -1.67 15.12 1.82
C LEU A 98 -0.40 14.42 2.37
N LYS A 99 0.14 14.91 3.51
CA LYS A 99 1.31 14.28 4.17
C LYS A 99 1.01 12.88 4.66
N THR A 100 -0.15 12.67 5.26
CA THR A 100 -0.59 11.34 5.71
C THR A 100 -0.80 10.41 4.52
N GLY A 101 -1.26 10.94 3.39
CA GLY A 101 -1.38 10.22 2.12
C GLY A 101 -0.04 9.70 1.59
N TYR A 102 1.09 10.36 1.87
CA TYR A 102 2.40 9.83 1.48
C TYR A 102 2.70 8.49 2.15
N GLN A 103 2.17 8.27 3.35
CA GLN A 103 2.33 7.01 4.04
C GLN A 103 1.62 5.85 3.32
N THR A 104 0.69 6.07 2.38
CA THR A 104 0.08 4.93 1.66
C THR A 104 1.08 4.23 0.73
N MET A 105 2.18 4.89 0.35
CA MET A 105 3.20 4.35 -0.56
C MET A 105 2.72 4.04 -1.99
N ASP A 106 1.48 4.38 -2.33
CA ASP A 106 0.86 4.05 -3.62
C ASP A 106 1.61 4.65 -4.82
N LEU A 107 2.13 5.87 -4.67
CA LEU A 107 2.90 6.54 -5.73
C LEU A 107 4.19 5.78 -6.05
N ILE A 108 4.93 5.38 -5.00
CA ILE A 108 6.19 4.64 -5.12
C ILE A 108 5.89 3.25 -5.71
N ALA A 109 4.86 2.58 -5.19
CA ALA A 109 4.40 1.28 -5.69
C ALA A 109 4.03 1.33 -7.17
N ALA A 110 3.26 2.33 -7.60
CA ALA A 110 2.85 2.50 -8.99
C ALA A 110 4.05 2.62 -9.94
N LEU A 111 5.10 3.35 -9.56
CA LEU A 111 6.32 3.49 -10.37
C LEU A 111 7.09 2.17 -10.52
N VAL A 112 7.15 1.37 -9.46
CA VAL A 112 7.80 0.05 -9.48
C VAL A 112 6.98 -0.93 -10.32
N PHE A 113 5.67 -1.03 -10.07
CA PHE A 113 4.80 -1.97 -10.77
C PHE A 113 4.58 -1.61 -12.23
N ALA A 114 4.65 -0.33 -12.62
CA ALA A 114 4.45 0.10 -14.01
C ALA A 114 5.38 -0.64 -15.00
N ARG A 115 6.64 -0.90 -14.61
CA ARG A 115 7.58 -1.64 -15.45
C ARG A 115 7.15 -3.09 -15.63
N ALA A 116 6.86 -3.79 -14.54
CA ALA A 116 6.44 -5.19 -14.58
C ALA A 116 5.13 -5.35 -15.38
N LEU A 117 4.14 -4.51 -15.07
CA LEU A 117 2.83 -4.52 -15.72
C LEU A 117 2.92 -4.24 -17.22
N SER A 118 3.69 -3.22 -17.64
CA SER A 118 3.87 -2.91 -19.06
C SER A 118 4.45 -4.09 -19.85
N SER A 119 5.42 -4.78 -19.28
CA SER A 119 6.03 -5.96 -19.91
C SER A 119 5.05 -7.15 -19.99
N ALA A 120 4.18 -7.31 -19.01
CA ALA A 120 3.16 -8.36 -19.00
C ALA A 120 2.08 -8.09 -20.07
N PHE A 121 1.59 -6.86 -20.18
CA PHE A 121 0.61 -6.48 -21.22
C PHE A 121 1.17 -6.63 -22.63
N LEU A 122 2.44 -6.27 -22.86
CA LEU A 122 3.10 -6.46 -24.16
C LEU A 122 3.19 -7.94 -24.57
N LYS A 123 3.43 -8.84 -23.61
CA LYS A 123 3.47 -10.28 -23.87
C LYS A 123 2.07 -10.86 -24.12
N GLN A 124 1.06 -10.40 -23.39
CA GLN A 124 -0.30 -10.93 -23.47
C GLN A 124 -1.08 -10.38 -24.67
N PHE A 125 -0.85 -9.12 -25.04
CA PHE A 125 -1.57 -8.41 -26.10
C PHE A 125 -0.60 -7.76 -27.11
N PRO A 126 0.17 -8.53 -27.89
CA PRO A 126 1.26 -7.99 -28.71
C PRO A 126 0.83 -6.93 -29.74
N LYS A 127 -0.42 -6.97 -30.22
CA LYS A 127 -0.96 -6.02 -31.22
C LYS A 127 -1.77 -4.87 -30.62
N SER A 128 -2.34 -5.04 -29.42
CA SER A 128 -3.28 -4.11 -28.80
C SER A 128 -2.91 -3.69 -27.38
N ALA A 129 -1.70 -4.03 -26.90
CA ALA A 129 -1.23 -3.79 -25.54
C ALA A 129 -1.50 -2.36 -25.06
N ARG A 130 -1.27 -1.36 -25.91
CA ARG A 130 -1.50 0.04 -25.54
C ARG A 130 -2.98 0.34 -25.27
N VAL A 131 -3.88 -0.15 -26.11
CA VAL A 131 -5.32 0.10 -25.99
C VAL A 131 -5.87 -0.65 -24.77
N GLU A 132 -5.52 -1.93 -24.62
CA GLU A 132 -5.97 -2.74 -23.49
C GLU A 132 -5.42 -2.24 -22.16
N MET A 133 -4.15 -1.82 -22.13
CA MET A 133 -3.55 -1.20 -20.95
C MET A 133 -4.26 0.11 -20.58
N MET A 134 -4.59 0.96 -21.56
CA MET A 134 -5.33 2.20 -21.29
C MET A 134 -6.74 1.93 -20.76
N ARG A 135 -7.46 0.95 -21.32
CA ARG A 135 -8.78 0.54 -20.82
C ARG A 135 -8.70 0.06 -19.37
N ALA A 136 -7.72 -0.78 -19.06
CA ALA A 136 -7.49 -1.29 -17.71
C ALA A 136 -7.14 -0.16 -16.73
N ILE A 137 -6.30 0.79 -17.12
CA ILE A 137 -5.93 1.94 -16.28
C ILE A 137 -7.15 2.83 -16.00
N VAL A 138 -7.94 3.16 -17.01
CA VAL A 138 -9.13 4.00 -16.84
C VAL A 138 -10.14 3.32 -15.93
N PHE A 139 -10.43 2.04 -16.16
CA PHE A 139 -11.35 1.28 -15.31
C PHE A 139 -10.84 1.20 -13.86
N GLY A 140 -9.56 0.88 -13.67
CA GLY A 140 -8.93 0.82 -12.36
C GLY A 140 -8.97 2.16 -11.63
N PHE A 141 -8.70 3.27 -12.33
CA PHE A 141 -8.75 4.63 -11.79
C PHE A 141 -10.14 4.97 -11.24
N PHE A 142 -11.20 4.78 -12.03
CA PHE A 142 -12.57 5.07 -11.58
C PHE A 142 -13.00 4.17 -10.41
N CYS A 143 -12.63 2.89 -10.45
CA CYS A 143 -12.94 1.95 -9.37
C CYS A 143 -12.26 2.38 -8.06
N LEU A 144 -10.97 2.71 -8.10
CA LEU A 144 -10.20 3.14 -6.93
C LEU A 144 -10.67 4.50 -6.40
N LEU A 145 -10.96 5.44 -7.31
CA LEU A 145 -11.52 6.76 -6.96
C LEU A 145 -12.84 6.61 -6.20
N CYS A 146 -13.72 5.75 -6.68
CA CYS A 146 -15.00 5.46 -6.04
C CYS A 146 -14.80 4.91 -4.62
N VAL A 147 -13.94 3.90 -4.46
CA VAL A 147 -13.62 3.30 -3.15
C VAL A 147 -13.04 4.33 -2.18
N TYR A 148 -12.06 5.13 -2.61
CA TYR A 148 -11.45 6.14 -1.76
C TYR A 148 -12.42 7.26 -1.39
N ALA A 149 -13.26 7.73 -2.34
CA ALA A 149 -14.26 8.75 -2.07
C ALA A 149 -15.26 8.29 -0.99
N PHE A 150 -15.76 7.06 -1.10
CA PHE A 150 -16.65 6.50 -0.08
C PHE A 150 -15.94 6.31 1.27
N MET A 151 -14.72 5.78 1.29
CA MET A 151 -13.94 5.63 2.53
C MET A 151 -13.73 6.97 3.24
N VAL A 152 -13.47 8.05 2.50
CA VAL A 152 -13.34 9.40 3.06
C VAL A 152 -14.67 9.87 3.66
N LEU A 153 -15.78 9.67 2.97
CA LEU A 153 -17.11 10.02 3.50
C LEU A 153 -17.39 9.28 4.82
N VAL A 154 -17.26 7.95 4.83
CA VAL A 154 -17.49 7.13 6.03
C VAL A 154 -16.57 7.54 7.19
N SER A 155 -15.29 7.75 6.91
CA SER A 155 -14.31 8.14 7.93
C SER A 155 -14.55 9.54 8.48
N SER A 156 -15.10 10.46 7.68
CA SER A 156 -15.43 11.82 8.13
C SER A 156 -16.55 11.81 9.17
N HIS A 157 -17.54 10.94 9.00
CA HIS A 157 -18.66 10.78 9.93
C HIS A 157 -18.23 10.15 11.26
N LEU A 158 -17.27 9.23 11.22
CA LEU A 158 -16.77 8.49 12.39
C LEU A 158 -15.52 9.15 13.00
N SER A 159 -15.21 10.39 12.61
CA SER A 159 -13.94 11.05 12.94
C SER A 159 -13.68 11.12 14.44
N ASP A 160 -14.66 11.48 15.26
CA ASP A 160 -14.52 11.58 16.72
C ASP A 160 -14.22 10.23 17.39
N GLN A 161 -14.84 9.15 16.89
CA GLN A 161 -14.65 7.79 17.42
C GLN A 161 -13.33 7.18 16.97
N LEU A 162 -12.80 7.60 15.82
CA LEU A 162 -11.56 7.08 15.24
C LEU A 162 -10.28 7.68 15.85
N GLN A 163 -10.38 8.82 16.55
CA GLN A 163 -9.21 9.51 17.12
C GLN A 163 -8.44 8.64 18.12
N PHE A 164 -9.13 7.81 18.89
CA PHE A 164 -8.54 6.95 19.92
C PHE A 164 -8.17 5.54 19.42
N VAL A 165 -8.40 5.26 18.14
CA VAL A 165 -8.19 3.93 17.57
C VAL A 165 -6.86 3.88 16.82
N ALA A 166 -6.04 2.88 17.18
CA ALA A 166 -4.77 2.61 16.53
C ALA A 166 -4.96 2.41 15.01
N PRO A 167 -4.10 2.99 14.15
CA PRO A 167 -4.28 2.98 12.69
C PRO A 167 -4.54 1.60 12.07
N GLU A 168 -3.86 0.58 12.56
CA GLU A 168 -3.97 -0.81 12.12
C GLU A 168 -5.33 -1.46 12.41
N LYS A 169 -6.12 -0.88 13.33
CA LYS A 169 -7.43 -1.40 13.75
C LYS A 169 -8.60 -0.61 13.19
N ARG A 170 -8.36 0.58 12.61
CA ARG A 170 -9.41 1.53 12.20
C ARG A 170 -10.41 0.95 11.22
N ILE A 171 -9.97 0.23 10.19
CA ILE A 171 -10.89 -0.30 9.17
C ILE A 171 -11.84 -1.35 9.77
N VAL A 172 -11.33 -2.24 10.63
CA VAL A 172 -12.18 -3.23 11.33
C VAL A 172 -13.13 -2.53 12.30
N PHE A 173 -12.67 -1.51 13.01
CA PHE A 173 -13.49 -0.74 13.94
C PHE A 173 -14.61 0.02 13.22
N ILE A 174 -14.32 0.62 12.05
CA ILE A 174 -15.33 1.23 11.19
C ILE A 174 -16.38 0.19 10.78
N ALA A 175 -15.95 -1.00 10.36
CA ALA A 175 -16.89 -2.05 9.97
C ALA A 175 -17.78 -2.52 11.13
N ASP A 176 -17.23 -2.60 12.34
CA ASP A 176 -17.97 -2.93 13.56
C ASP A 176 -19.05 -1.89 13.85
N LEU A 177 -18.70 -0.60 13.76
CA LEU A 177 -19.64 0.50 13.99
C LEU A 177 -20.73 0.63 12.93
N VAL A 178 -20.41 0.27 11.69
CA VAL A 178 -21.30 0.48 10.55
C VAL A 178 -22.31 -0.65 10.36
N MET A 179 -21.90 -1.90 10.60
CA MET A 179 -22.71 -3.08 10.29
C MET A 179 -22.77 -4.12 11.43
N GLY A 180 -22.18 -3.83 12.59
CA GLY A 180 -22.19 -4.71 13.75
C GLY A 180 -21.29 -5.94 13.64
N ASP A 181 -21.50 -6.90 14.54
CA ASP A 181 -20.61 -8.03 14.79
C ASP A 181 -20.32 -8.88 13.53
N TYR A 182 -21.33 -9.09 12.67
CA TYR A 182 -21.16 -9.89 11.45
C TYR A 182 -20.20 -9.23 10.44
N ALA A 183 -20.25 -7.91 10.29
CA ALA A 183 -19.34 -7.20 9.39
C ALA A 183 -17.94 -7.04 9.96
N ARG A 184 -17.80 -6.97 11.29
CA ARG A 184 -16.49 -7.07 11.94
C ARG A 184 -15.77 -8.36 11.54
N ILE A 185 -16.47 -9.51 11.59
CA ILE A 185 -15.91 -10.81 11.18
C ILE A 185 -15.46 -10.78 9.72
N ILE A 186 -16.36 -10.38 8.82
CA ILE A 186 -16.07 -10.34 7.38
C ILE A 186 -14.90 -9.39 7.09
N SER A 187 -14.87 -8.23 7.71
CA SER A 187 -13.84 -7.20 7.48
C SER A 187 -12.46 -7.64 7.97
N CYS A 188 -12.38 -8.36 9.09
CA CYS A 188 -11.14 -8.98 9.54
C CYS A 188 -10.55 -9.91 8.48
N PHE A 189 -11.38 -10.80 7.91
CA PHE A 189 -10.93 -11.71 6.84
C PHE A 189 -10.54 -10.97 5.57
N VAL A 190 -11.32 -9.96 5.16
CA VAL A 190 -11.04 -9.15 3.98
C VAL A 190 -9.72 -8.38 4.12
N ILE A 191 -9.47 -7.76 5.27
CA ILE A 191 -8.23 -7.01 5.51
C ILE A 191 -7.03 -7.95 5.59
N ALA A 192 -7.16 -9.09 6.27
CA ALA A 192 -6.12 -10.11 6.32
C ALA A 192 -5.77 -10.60 4.90
N ALA A 193 -6.78 -10.90 4.08
CA ALA A 193 -6.62 -11.29 2.68
C ALA A 193 -5.97 -10.17 1.84
N ALA A 194 -6.38 -8.92 2.01
CA ALA A 194 -5.79 -7.77 1.30
C ALA A 194 -4.32 -7.56 1.67
N CYS A 195 -3.99 -7.63 2.95
CA CYS A 195 -2.61 -7.49 3.42
C CYS A 195 -1.73 -8.65 2.95
N MET A 196 -2.26 -9.88 2.96
CA MET A 196 -1.56 -11.07 2.48
C MET A 196 -1.30 -11.02 0.96
N THR A 197 -2.29 -10.62 0.16
CA THR A 197 -2.09 -10.49 -1.30
C THR A 197 -1.10 -9.39 -1.63
N THR A 198 -1.18 -8.25 -0.94
CA THR A 198 -0.20 -7.14 -1.07
C THR A 198 1.20 -7.60 -0.71
N PHE A 199 1.37 -8.31 0.41
CA PHE A 199 2.63 -8.90 0.83
C PHE A 199 3.19 -9.84 -0.24
N ALA A 200 2.37 -10.75 -0.77
CA ALA A 200 2.81 -11.72 -1.77
C ALA A 200 3.25 -11.06 -3.09
N VAL A 201 2.50 -10.06 -3.57
CA VAL A 201 2.82 -9.32 -4.80
C VAL A 201 4.12 -8.53 -4.64
N LEU A 202 4.27 -7.80 -3.54
CA LEU A 202 5.48 -7.02 -3.27
C LEU A 202 6.70 -7.91 -3.08
N LEU A 203 6.56 -9.02 -2.35
CA LEU A 203 7.62 -10.00 -2.19
C LEU A 203 8.06 -10.55 -3.55
N ARG A 204 7.11 -10.91 -4.41
CA ARG A 204 7.43 -11.44 -5.75
C ARG A 204 8.15 -10.43 -6.64
N GLU A 205 7.71 -9.17 -6.64
CA GLU A 205 8.40 -8.13 -7.41
C GLU A 205 9.80 -7.83 -6.84
N PHE A 206 9.94 -7.80 -5.51
CA PHE A 206 11.22 -7.62 -4.85
C PHE A 206 12.21 -8.72 -5.26
N ILE A 207 11.81 -9.99 -5.17
CA ILE A 207 12.71 -11.09 -5.51
C ILE A 207 13.02 -11.13 -7.00
N GLN A 208 12.08 -10.81 -7.89
CA GLN A 208 12.34 -10.77 -9.33
C GLN A 208 13.31 -9.65 -9.71
N PHE A 209 13.23 -8.51 -9.04
CA PHE A 209 14.15 -7.40 -9.27
C PHE A 209 15.56 -7.70 -8.76
N PHE A 210 15.68 -8.34 -7.58
CA PHE A 210 16.97 -8.60 -6.95
C PHE A 210 17.65 -9.91 -7.38
N ALA A 211 16.91 -10.86 -7.98
CA ALA A 211 17.47 -12.13 -8.44
C ALA A 211 18.73 -12.01 -9.33
N PRO A 212 18.80 -11.08 -10.31
CA PRO A 212 20.00 -10.91 -11.14
C PRO A 212 21.26 -10.48 -10.35
N PHE A 213 21.09 -9.85 -9.18
CA PHE A 213 22.22 -9.45 -8.33
C PHE A 213 22.74 -10.59 -7.44
N PHE A 214 21.95 -11.67 -7.29
CA PHE A 214 22.30 -12.85 -6.50
C PHE A 214 22.18 -14.12 -7.35
N PRO A 215 23.02 -14.30 -8.38
CA PRO A 215 22.89 -15.39 -9.36
C PRO A 215 22.99 -16.80 -8.75
N ASN A 216 23.64 -16.93 -7.59
CA ASN A 216 23.81 -18.21 -6.89
C ASN A 216 22.61 -18.59 -6.00
N TRP A 217 21.64 -17.69 -5.85
CA TRP A 217 20.52 -17.87 -4.93
C TRP A 217 19.23 -18.17 -5.70
N SER A 218 18.48 -19.17 -5.23
CA SER A 218 17.15 -19.43 -5.76
C SER A 218 16.16 -18.33 -5.33
N LEU A 219 15.12 -18.12 -6.15
CA LEU A 219 14.02 -17.20 -5.80
C LEU A 219 13.39 -17.53 -4.44
N SER A 220 13.33 -18.82 -4.11
CA SER A 220 12.83 -19.35 -2.83
C SER A 220 13.69 -18.88 -1.64
N GLN A 221 15.02 -18.99 -1.75
CA GLN A 221 15.95 -18.55 -0.70
C GLN A 221 15.89 -17.03 -0.48
N LEU A 222 15.85 -16.26 -1.58
CA LEU A 222 15.77 -14.80 -1.48
C LEU A 222 14.42 -14.37 -0.88
N ALA A 223 13.32 -15.03 -1.25
CA ALA A 223 12.01 -14.80 -0.65
C ALA A 223 12.01 -15.13 0.85
N PHE A 224 12.65 -16.23 1.25
CA PHE A 224 12.74 -16.62 2.65
C PHE A 224 13.46 -15.57 3.50
N VAL A 225 14.60 -15.06 3.05
CA VAL A 225 15.33 -14.00 3.78
C VAL A 225 14.50 -12.73 3.93
N VAL A 226 13.82 -12.30 2.86
CA VAL A 226 12.96 -11.11 2.91
C VAL A 226 11.77 -11.33 3.85
N CYS A 227 11.19 -12.53 3.87
CA CYS A 227 10.13 -12.89 4.82
C CYS A 227 10.60 -12.83 6.27
N VAL A 228 11.78 -13.38 6.57
CA VAL A 228 12.36 -13.32 7.93
C VAL A 228 12.61 -11.87 8.36
N LEU A 229 13.20 -11.05 7.49
CA LEU A 229 13.42 -9.63 7.78
C LEU A 229 12.10 -8.88 8.02
N SER A 230 11.09 -9.15 7.19
CA SER A 230 9.77 -8.51 7.34
C SER A 230 9.04 -8.97 8.61
N TYR A 231 9.18 -10.24 8.98
CA TYR A 231 8.66 -10.78 10.24
C TYR A 231 9.33 -10.12 11.44
N MET A 232 10.66 -10.00 11.43
CA MET A 232 11.41 -9.28 12.47
C MET A 232 10.98 -7.80 12.53
N GLY A 233 10.78 -7.15 11.38
CA GLY A 233 10.30 -5.78 11.30
C GLY A 233 8.89 -5.57 11.86
N SER A 234 8.05 -6.62 11.90
CA SER A 234 6.70 -6.52 12.46
C SER A 234 6.68 -6.27 13.98
N PHE A 235 7.77 -6.58 14.69
CA PHE A 235 7.89 -6.31 16.13
C PHE A 235 8.12 -4.83 16.48
N ILE A 236 8.51 -3.99 15.52
CA ILE A 236 8.76 -2.55 15.72
C ILE A 236 7.45 -1.79 16.05
N GLY A 237 6.32 -2.28 15.55
CA GLY A 237 5.02 -1.63 15.69
C GLY A 237 4.75 -0.56 14.63
N PHE A 238 3.46 -0.22 14.45
CA PHE A 238 3.01 0.58 13.31
C PHE A 238 3.56 2.01 13.34
N ASP A 239 3.42 2.71 14.46
CA ASP A 239 3.75 4.15 14.56
C ASP A 239 5.26 4.41 14.43
N GLN A 240 6.08 3.55 15.02
CA GLN A 240 7.54 3.63 14.92
C GLN A 240 8.01 3.38 13.48
N LEU A 241 7.42 2.40 12.81
CA LEU A 241 7.74 2.09 11.42
C LEU A 241 7.24 3.21 10.48
N ALA A 242 6.04 3.75 10.72
CA ALA A 242 5.47 4.84 9.95
C ALA A 242 6.25 6.16 10.11
N SER A 243 6.75 6.47 11.32
CA SER A 243 7.58 7.65 11.58
C SER A 243 8.97 7.54 10.94
N ALA A 244 9.63 6.39 11.07
CA ALA A 244 10.94 6.14 10.46
C ALA A 244 10.91 6.32 8.94
N ILE A 245 9.87 5.77 8.29
CA ILE A 245 9.73 5.87 6.83
C ILE A 245 9.11 7.21 6.43
N GLY A 246 8.30 7.82 7.28
CA GLY A 246 7.63 9.09 7.05
C GLY A 246 8.59 10.21 6.64
N LEU A 247 9.76 10.29 7.29
CA LEU A 247 10.81 11.25 6.95
C LEU A 247 11.31 11.08 5.50
N ILE A 248 11.61 9.84 5.11
CA ILE A 248 12.07 9.52 3.75
C ILE A 248 10.98 9.84 2.72
N LEU A 249 9.72 9.57 3.06
CA LEU A 249 8.57 9.82 2.20
C LEU A 249 8.33 11.31 1.98
N GLN A 250 8.41 12.13 3.02
CA GLN A 250 8.22 13.59 2.90
C GLN A 250 9.26 14.23 1.98
N LEU A 251 10.48 13.70 1.96
CA LEU A 251 11.53 14.12 1.04
C LEU A 251 11.31 13.61 -0.40
N ALA A 252 10.98 12.33 -0.54
CA ALA A 252 10.90 11.66 -1.85
C ALA A 252 9.64 12.02 -2.63
N TYR A 253 8.48 12.13 -1.98
CA TYR A 253 7.19 12.29 -2.66
C TYR A 253 7.08 13.56 -3.50
N PRO A 254 7.40 14.77 -2.98
CA PRO A 254 7.34 15.98 -3.79
C PRO A 254 8.23 15.88 -5.04
N ALA A 255 9.43 15.31 -4.90
CA ALA A 255 10.35 15.11 -6.03
C ALA A 255 9.78 14.14 -7.07
N LEU A 256 9.11 13.06 -6.63
CA LEU A 256 8.45 12.09 -7.52
C LEU A 256 7.24 12.68 -8.24
N ILE A 257 6.42 13.49 -7.56
CA ILE A 257 5.28 14.17 -8.16
C ILE A 257 5.76 15.10 -9.28
N VAL A 258 6.77 15.93 -9.00
CA VAL A 258 7.35 16.82 -10.02
C VAL A 258 7.94 16.01 -11.17
N PHE A 259 8.64 14.92 -10.90
CA PHE A 259 9.18 14.03 -11.93
C PHE A 259 8.09 13.47 -12.86
N ILE A 260 6.96 13.04 -12.30
CA ILE A 260 5.82 12.53 -13.07
C ILE A 260 5.19 13.64 -13.92
N LEU A 261 5.01 14.85 -13.35
CA LEU A 261 4.47 16.01 -14.08
C LEU A 261 5.35 16.41 -15.26
N LEU A 262 6.67 16.48 -15.06
CA LEU A 262 7.62 16.79 -16.14
C LEU A 262 7.54 15.73 -17.25
N LYS A 263 7.45 14.44 -16.89
CA LYS A 263 7.33 13.34 -17.84
C LYS A 263 6.03 13.44 -18.65
N PHE A 264 4.94 13.84 -18.00
CA PHE A 264 3.65 14.06 -18.64
C PHE A 264 3.69 15.23 -19.64
N LEU A 265 4.37 16.32 -19.29
CA LEU A 265 4.58 17.50 -20.15
C LEU A 265 5.55 17.27 -21.33
N ARG A 266 6.13 16.06 -21.45
CA ARG A 266 7.02 15.65 -22.56
C ARG A 266 8.18 16.63 -22.84
N LEU A 267 8.77 17.21 -21.80
CA LEU A 267 9.93 18.08 -21.97
C LEU A 267 11.09 17.27 -22.59
N LYS A 268 11.60 17.70 -23.75
CA LYS A 268 12.57 16.90 -24.55
C LYS A 268 13.95 16.72 -23.90
N GLN A 269 14.27 17.49 -22.85
CA GLN A 269 15.62 17.56 -22.29
C GLN A 269 15.79 16.64 -21.08
N HIS A 270 16.36 15.46 -21.31
CA HIS A 270 16.54 14.38 -20.32
C HIS A 270 17.35 14.77 -19.07
N TRP A 271 18.29 15.72 -19.19
CA TRP A 271 19.09 16.24 -18.08
C TRP A 271 18.29 17.09 -17.07
N ILE A 272 17.24 17.79 -17.50
CA ILE A 272 16.43 18.65 -16.61
C ILE A 272 15.70 17.78 -15.56
N TYR A 273 15.29 16.57 -15.92
CA TYR A 273 14.62 15.66 -15.00
C TYR A 273 15.50 15.24 -13.82
N ALA A 274 16.80 15.00 -14.05
CA ALA A 274 17.73 14.64 -13.00
C ALA A 274 18.00 15.83 -12.07
N TRP A 275 18.26 17.02 -12.64
CA TRP A 275 18.52 18.23 -11.87
C TRP A 275 17.31 18.70 -11.06
N VAL A 276 16.09 18.61 -11.59
CA VAL A 276 14.89 18.95 -10.84
C VAL A 276 14.61 17.93 -9.74
N PHE A 277 14.80 16.64 -10.01
CA PHE A 277 14.61 15.60 -8.99
C PHE A 277 15.61 15.74 -7.82
N TYR A 278 16.91 15.85 -8.13
CA TYR A 278 17.94 16.05 -7.10
C TYR A 278 17.84 17.43 -6.44
N GLY A 279 17.46 18.47 -7.19
CA GLY A 279 17.23 19.82 -6.67
C GLY A 279 16.05 19.88 -5.70
N CYS A 280 14.94 19.20 -5.99
CA CYS A 280 13.81 19.09 -5.07
C CYS A 280 14.17 18.31 -3.80
N ILE A 281 14.95 17.23 -3.92
CA ILE A 281 15.45 16.49 -2.74
C ILE A 281 16.36 17.40 -1.91
N PHE A 282 17.32 18.08 -2.53
CA PHE A 282 18.26 18.95 -1.83
C PHE A 282 17.54 20.12 -1.13
N PHE A 283 16.58 20.74 -1.81
CA PHE A 283 15.77 21.81 -1.25
C PHE A 283 14.87 21.33 -0.09
N ASN A 284 14.24 20.17 -0.21
CA ASN A 284 13.44 19.59 0.88
C ASN A 284 14.29 19.17 2.07
N VAL A 285 15.48 18.60 1.85
CA VAL A 285 16.45 18.31 2.91
C VAL A 285 16.88 19.59 3.62
N GLY A 286 17.15 20.67 2.86
CA GLY A 286 17.46 21.98 3.44
C GLY A 286 16.33 22.55 4.30
N LEU A 287 15.07 22.42 3.87
CA LEU A 287 13.90 22.86 4.63
C LEU A 287 13.65 22.03 5.90
N GLU A 288 13.86 20.72 5.85
CA GLU A 288 13.77 19.83 7.03
C GLU A 288 14.86 20.15 8.06
N LEU A 289 16.10 20.39 7.60
CA LEU A 289 17.21 20.79 8.49
C LEU A 289 16.98 22.15 9.16
N VAL A 290 16.34 23.09 8.47
CA VAL A 290 15.97 24.40 9.04
C VAL A 290 14.83 24.30 10.07
N LYS A 291 13.96 23.29 9.98
CA LYS A 291 12.89 23.06 10.97
C LYS A 291 13.36 22.32 12.23
N LEU A 292 14.50 21.64 12.17
CA LEU A 292 15.11 20.91 13.28
C LEU A 292 16.02 21.79 14.15
N ASN A 293 16.28 23.03 13.74
CA ASN A 293 16.98 24.09 14.48
C ASN A 293 16.00 25.14 15.01
#